data_AF-A0A3N5HSI6-F1
#
_entry.id   AF-A0A3N5HSI6-F1
#
_cell.length_a   1.000
_cell.length_b   1.000
_cell.length_c   1.000
_cell.angle_alpha   90.00
_cell.angle_beta   90.00
_cell.angle_gamma   90.00
#
_symmetry.space_group_name_H-M   'P 1'
#
loop_
_entity.id
_entity.type
_entity.pdbx_description
1 polymer ?
#
loop_
_entity_poly.entity_id
_entity_poly.type
_entity_poly.pdbx_seq_one_letter_code
_entity_poly.pdbx_strand_id
1 'polypeptide(L)' 'MLGRLNHVAIAVPDLAKGTEVYRTMLGARVSPAQAEPDHGVTVVFVELPNTKIELLEPLGESSPIKAFLEKNPAG' A
#
# COMPACT_ATOMS: atom_id res chain seq x y z
N MET A 1 -13.85 8.30 21.33
CA MET A 1 -12.79 9.32 21.24
C MET A 1 -11.83 8.92 20.14
N LEU A 2 -11.29 9.89 19.42
CA LEU A 2 -10.27 9.66 18.38
C LEU A 2 -8.93 9.26 19.03
N GLY A 3 -8.19 8.38 18.38
CA GLY A 3 -6.91 7.84 18.88
C GLY A 3 -5.73 8.20 17.98
N ARG A 4 -4.64 7.43 18.09
CA ARG A 4 -3.45 7.59 17.25
C ARG A 4 -3.72 7.20 15.80
N LEU A 5 -2.92 7.73 14.88
CA LEU A 5 -2.87 7.26 13.50
C LEU A 5 -2.45 5.78 13.45
N ASN A 6 -3.20 4.96 12.73
CA ASN A 6 -2.86 3.54 12.54
C ASN A 6 -1.92 3.35 11.35
N HIS A 7 -2.29 3.93 10.20
CA HIS A 7 -1.52 3.90 8.97
C HIS A 7 -1.84 5.10 8.06
N VAL A 8 -1.04 5.24 7.00
CA VAL A 8 -1.39 5.98 5.78
C VAL A 8 -1.42 4.98 4.63
N ALA A 9 -2.51 4.93 3.87
CA ALA A 9 -2.61 4.09 2.68
C ALA A 9 -2.19 4.87 1.43
N ILE A 10 -1.37 4.23 0.58
CA ILE A 10 -0.92 4.77 -0.70
C ILE A 10 -1.26 3.75 -1.78
N ALA A 11 -2.16 4.11 -2.69
CA ALA A 11 -2.41 3.30 -3.88
C ALA A 11 -1.21 3.41 -4.82
N VAL A 12 -0.69 2.27 -5.29
CA VAL A 12 0.45 2.22 -6.21
C VAL A 12 0.08 1.38 -7.44
N PRO A 13 0.53 1.78 -8.64
CA PRO A 13 0.25 1.03 -9.87
C PRO A 13 1.11 -0.24 -10.01
N ASP A 14 2.18 -0.35 -9.22
CA ASP A 14 3.11 -1.48 -9.19
C ASP A 14 3.63 -1.66 -7.76
N LEU A 15 3.12 -2.69 -7.07
CA LEU A 15 3.43 -2.94 -5.66
C LEU A 15 4.92 -3.25 -5.44
N ALA A 16 5.54 -3.96 -6.38
CA ALA A 16 6.94 -4.36 -6.29
C ALA A 16 7.86 -3.13 -6.38
N LYS A 17 7.63 -2.25 -7.37
CA LYS A 17 8.40 -1.00 -7.50
C LYS A 17 8.18 -0.07 -6.32
N GLY A 18 6.93 0.10 -5.88
CA GLY A 18 6.62 0.91 -4.70
C GLY A 18 7.35 0.42 -3.46
N THR A 19 7.34 -0.89 -3.23
CA THR A 19 8.03 -1.53 -2.09
C THR A 19 9.54 -1.32 -2.14
N GLU A 20 10.15 -1.41 -3.33
CA GLU A 20 11.60 -1.28 -3.49
C GLU A 20 12.12 0.11 -3.15
N VAL A 21 11.34 1.17 -3.41
CA VAL A 21 11.67 2.54 -2.98
C VAL A 21 11.85 2.60 -1.47
N TYR A 22 10.88 2.07 -0.71
CA TYR A 22 10.95 2.10 0.75
C TYR A 22 12.04 1.18 1.29
N ARG A 23 12.18 -0.03 0.74
CA ARG A 23 13.17 -1.01 1.20
C ARG A 23 14.60 -0.56 0.93
N THR A 24 14.89 -0.16 -0.31
CA THR A 24 16.27 -0.05 -0.80
C THR A 24 16.75 1.38 -0.84
N MET A 25 15.91 2.35 -1.23
CA MET A 25 16.32 3.76 -1.26
C MET A 25 16.23 4.39 0.13
N LEU A 26 15.20 4.03 0.91
CA LEU A 26 14.93 4.64 2.21
C LEU A 26 15.31 3.75 3.40
N GLY A 27 15.67 2.49 3.18
CA GLY A 27 16.14 1.57 4.22
C GLY A 27 15.05 1.11 5.21
N ALA A 28 13.77 1.23 4.85
CA ALA A 28 12.67 0.83 5.70
C ALA A 28 12.50 -0.70 5.75
N ARG A 29 12.03 -1.21 6.90
CA ARG A 29 11.56 -2.59 7.00
C ARG A 29 10.19 -2.70 6.33
N VAL A 30 10.05 -3.66 5.44
CA VAL A 30 8.81 -3.92 4.70
C VAL A 30 8.39 -5.38 4.83
N SER A 31 7.08 -5.62 4.92
CA SER A 31 6.54 -6.97 4.90
C SER A 31 6.63 -7.62 3.51
N PRO A 32 6.43 -8.94 3.40
CA PRO A 32 6.01 -9.55 2.14
C PRO A 32 4.67 -8.99 1.66
N ALA A 33 4.40 -9.11 0.36
CA ALA A 33 3.09 -8.80 -0.19
C ALA A 33 2.05 -9.82 0.30
N GLN A 34 0.88 -9.31 0.69
CA GLN A 34 -0.24 -10.09 1.20
C GLN A 34 -1.48 -9.79 0.38
N ALA A 35 -2.09 -10.82 -0.21
CA ALA A 35 -3.36 -10.68 -0.91
C ALA A 35 -4.51 -10.58 0.10
N GLU A 36 -5.39 -9.61 -0.08
CA GLU A 36 -6.60 -9.39 0.71
C GLU A 36 -7.84 -9.42 -0.21
N PRO A 37 -8.32 -10.62 -0.60
CA PRO A 37 -9.40 -10.75 -1.58
C PRO A 37 -10.70 -10.07 -1.17
N ASP A 38 -11.06 -10.15 0.12
CA ASP A 38 -12.27 -9.52 0.67
C ASP A 38 -12.22 -7.99 0.62
N HIS A 39 -11.01 -7.42 0.51
CA HIS A 39 -10.77 -5.98 0.38
C HIS A 39 -10.39 -5.56 -1.05
N GLY A 40 -10.21 -6.52 -1.96
CA GLY A 40 -9.85 -6.27 -3.35
C GLY A 40 -8.50 -5.58 -3.53
N VAL A 41 -7.54 -5.83 -2.64
CA VAL A 41 -6.17 -5.27 -2.75
C VAL A 41 -5.11 -6.31 -2.41
N THR A 42 -3.91 -6.11 -2.94
CA THR A 42 -2.68 -6.69 -2.38
C THR A 42 -1.95 -5.60 -1.62
N VAL A 43 -1.53 -5.88 -0.38
CA VAL A 43 -0.90 -4.92 0.53
C VAL A 43 0.55 -5.28 0.85
N VAL A 44 1.40 -4.27 0.96
CA VAL A 44 2.69 -4.33 1.65
C VAL A 44 2.72 -3.29 2.76
N PHE A 45 3.18 -3.70 3.94
CA PHE A 45 3.34 -2.83 5.09
C PHE A 45 4.76 -2.32 5.18
N VAL A 46 4.94 -1.00 5.19
CA VAL A 46 6.19 -0.34 5.58
C VAL A 46 6.10 -0.01 7.07
N GLU A 47 7.01 -0.58 7.85
CA GLU A 47 7.05 -0.39 9.30
C GLU A 47 7.78 0.91 9.66
N LEU A 48 7.10 1.79 10.40
CA LEU A 48 7.71 2.97 11.03
C LEU A 48 7.57 2.86 12.56
N PRO A 49 8.42 3.55 13.35
CA PRO A 49 8.37 3.45 14.81
C PRO A 49 7.03 3.87 15.44
N ASN A 50 6.29 4.78 14.79
CA ASN A 50 5.08 5.40 15.33
C ASN A 50 3.78 5.04 14.58
N THR A 51 3.86 4.51 13.35
CA THR A 51 2.71 4.20 12.48
C THR A 51 3.14 3.23 11.37
N LYS A 52 2.27 2.96 10.40
CA LYS A 52 2.62 2.21 9.18
C LYS A 52 2.29 2.98 7.91
N ILE A 53 2.92 2.61 6.81
CA ILE A 53 2.44 2.92 5.47
C ILE A 53 1.94 1.61 4.85
N GLU A 54 0.76 1.65 4.25
CA GLU A 54 0.19 0.53 3.50
C GLU A 54 0.27 0.86 2.02
N LEU A 55 1.13 0.15 1.28
CA LEU A 55 1.17 0.23 -0.17
C LEU A 55 0.12 -0.75 -0.71
N LEU A 56 -0.79 -0.24 -1.53
CA LEU A 56 -1.94 -1.01 -2.03
C LEU A 56 -1.94 -1.07 -3.55
N GLU A 57 -2.01 -2.27 -4.09
CA GLU A 57 -2.22 -2.52 -5.52
C GLU A 57 -3.58 -3.21 -5.72
N PRO A 58 -4.34 -2.86 -6.78
CA PRO A 58 -5.62 -3.49 -7.05
C PRO A 58 -5.53 -5.02 -7.15
N LEU A 59 -6.41 -5.73 -6.45
CA LEU A 59 -6.60 -7.16 -6.61
C LEU A 59 -8.02 -7.44 -7.14
N GLY A 60 -8.09 -8.05 -8.31
CA GLY A 60 -9.35 -8.33 -8.99
C GLY A 60 -9.96 -7.12 -9.70
N GLU A 61 -10.98 -7.36 -10.52
CA GLU A 61 -11.57 -6.33 -11.38
C GLU A 61 -12.40 -5.29 -10.63
N SER A 62 -12.94 -5.68 -9.47
CA SER A 62 -13.80 -4.86 -8.61
C SER A 62 -13.06 -4.17 -7.46
N SER A 63 -11.73 -4.05 -7.57
CA SER A 63 -10.93 -3.39 -6.53
C SER A 63 -11.43 -1.96 -6.24
N PRO A 64 -11.58 -1.57 -4.97
CA PRO A 64 -12.10 -0.25 -4.60
C PRO A 64 -11.17 0.90 -4.99
N ILE A 65 -9.88 0.64 -5.17
CA ILE A 65 -8.87 1.67 -5.50
C ILE A 65 -8.59 1.77 -7.02
N LYS A 66 -9.23 0.94 -7.85
CA LYS A 66 -9.00 0.93 -9.31
C LYS A 66 -9.34 2.27 -9.96
N ALA A 67 -10.53 2.81 -9.68
CA ALA A 67 -10.96 4.10 -10.22
C ALA A 67 -10.08 5.28 -9.78
N PHE A 68 -9.38 5.15 -8.64
CA PHE A 68 -8.42 6.14 -8.19
C PHE A 68 -7.14 6.10 -9.03
N LEU A 69 -6.59 4.90 -9.29
CA LEU A 69 -5.40 4.73 -10.13
C LEU A 69 -5.66 5.05 -11.60
N GLU A 70 -6.87 4.85 -12.10
CA GLU A 70 -7.26 5.30 -13.45
C GLU A 70 -7.17 6.84 -13.60
N LYS A 71 -7.49 7.58 -12.52
CA LYS A 71 -7.40 9.04 -12.48
C LYS A 71 -5.99 9.53 -12.12
N ASN A 72 -5.25 8.74 -11.34
CA ASN A 72 -3.91 9.04 -10.84
C ASN A 72 -2.96 7.89 -11.25
N PRO A 73 -2.52 7.85 -12.51
CA PRO A 73 -1.81 6.69 -13.06
C PRO A 73 -0.43 6.43 -12.41
N ALA A 74 0.11 7.40 -11.67
CA ALA A 74 1.35 7.25 -10.92
C ALA A 74 1.15 6.79 -9.46
N GLY A 75 -0.11 6.69 -8.99
CA GLY A 75 -0.44 6.66 -7.57
C GLY A 75 -0.77 8.05 -7.06
#